data_AF-A0A4R7FLN0-F1
#
_entry.id   AF-A0A4R7FLN0-F1
#
_cell.length_a   1.000
_cell.length_b   1.000
_cell.length_c   1.000
_cell.angle_alpha   90.00
_cell.angle_beta   90.00
_cell.angle_gamma   90.00
#
_symmetry.space_group_name_H-M   'P 1'
#
loop_
_entity.id
_entity.type
_entity.pdbx_description
1 polymer ?
#
loop_
_entity_poly.entity_id
_entity_poly.type
_entity_poly.pdbx_seq_one_letter_code
_entity_poly.pdbx_strand_id
1 'polypeptide(L)'
;MRASTDNSVPTTEWEGPAGFERFGLAGRFAVPDARRFRSTWRGLVVDGVQIGEWSTSPISGAQRPRRDAAAVMLVHVAEGSMRYWSDGRAVDARTGTLHLLSAADQIRFAVPEPSRMIRVTVPAAFLPQEVRAATSGSVGQVPVTRVTSGLTSLVEQVLDPMFGGASSPAARAVRALAVAALEDSVPEAAEHDLRSQILDHIERHLADPDLGPQSIAAAFGISLRWVHHVFNVDGASVARHIRERRLDMVAATLQSDRRFPRIGALAERSGFAARDQLTRAFKARYGMTIAEYAERAGEGRPPAPLAGDGAESA
;
A
#
# COMPACT_ATOMS: atom_id res chain seq x y z
N MET A 1 37.54 3.24 37.31
CA MET A 1 37.73 3.31 35.84
C MET A 1 36.43 2.88 35.20
N ARG A 2 35.65 3.82 34.66
CA ARG A 2 34.28 3.58 34.18
C ARG A 2 34.35 2.72 32.91
N ALA A 3 33.61 1.61 32.90
CA ALA A 3 33.39 0.83 31.70
C ALA A 3 32.71 1.73 30.66
N SER A 4 33.34 1.88 29.51
CA SER A 4 32.71 2.44 28.31
C SER A 4 31.55 1.52 27.93
N THR A 5 30.33 1.84 28.35
CA THR A 5 29.12 1.26 27.76
C THR A 5 29.09 1.73 26.32
N ASP A 6 29.54 0.86 25.43
CA ASP A 6 29.41 1.02 23.99
C ASP A 6 27.92 1.20 23.69
N ASN A 7 27.54 2.45 23.44
CA ASN A 7 26.17 2.86 23.15
C ASN A 7 25.91 2.82 21.64
N SER A 8 26.82 2.22 20.86
CA SER A 8 26.72 2.17 19.40
C SER A 8 25.57 1.26 18.95
N VAL A 9 24.83 1.74 17.96
CA VAL A 9 23.82 0.96 17.25
C VAL A 9 24.56 -0.06 16.37
N PRO A 10 24.35 -1.37 16.56
CA PRO A 10 25.01 -2.35 15.72
C PRO A 10 24.56 -2.14 14.27
N THR A 11 25.52 -1.82 13.42
CA THR A 11 25.34 -1.64 11.99
C THR A 11 25.93 -2.85 11.30
N THR A 12 25.11 -3.56 10.54
CA THR A 12 25.54 -4.67 9.70
C THR A 12 25.46 -4.20 8.26
N GLU A 13 26.62 -4.09 7.61
CA GLU A 13 26.71 -3.83 6.19
C GLU A 13 26.99 -5.13 5.45
N TRP A 14 26.46 -5.27 4.24
CA TRP A 14 26.83 -6.38 3.38
C TRP A 14 26.81 -6.00 1.91
N GLU A 15 27.68 -6.71 1.18
CA GLU A 15 27.72 -6.73 -0.27
C GLU A 15 27.28 -8.11 -0.74
N GLY A 16 26.44 -8.15 -1.77
CA GLY A 16 25.82 -9.38 -2.28
C GLY A 16 24.69 -9.98 -1.40
N PRO A 17 23.98 -11.00 -1.89
CA PRO A 17 22.74 -11.53 -1.28
C PRO A 17 22.95 -12.30 0.05
N ALA A 18 24.16 -12.76 0.36
CA ALA A 18 24.44 -13.63 1.52
C ALA A 18 24.31 -12.92 2.89
N GLY A 19 24.52 -11.59 2.94
CA GLY A 19 24.37 -10.84 4.18
C GLY A 19 22.91 -10.70 4.64
N PHE A 20 21.97 -10.72 3.70
CA PHE A 20 20.55 -10.61 3.98
C PHE A 20 19.98 -11.86 4.67
N GLU A 21 20.49 -13.05 4.34
CA GLU A 21 20.08 -14.32 4.96
C GLU A 21 20.43 -14.38 6.45
N ARG A 22 21.53 -13.73 6.87
CA ARG A 22 21.98 -13.69 8.27
C ARG A 22 21.08 -12.85 9.19
N PHE A 23 20.27 -11.96 8.63
CA PHE A 23 19.37 -11.09 9.39
C PHE A 23 18.07 -11.80 9.86
N GLY A 24 17.98 -13.11 9.62
CA GLY A 24 16.82 -13.91 9.99
C GLY A 24 15.58 -13.61 9.14
N LEU A 25 15.79 -12.98 7.97
CA LEU A 25 14.84 -12.96 6.86
C LEU A 25 15.17 -14.17 5.98
N ALA A 26 14.95 -15.38 6.53
CA ALA A 26 15.12 -16.60 5.76
C ALA A 26 14.23 -16.50 4.51
N GLY A 27 14.80 -16.57 3.31
CA GLY A 27 14.09 -16.22 2.09
C GLY A 27 14.86 -16.55 0.82
N ARG A 28 14.19 -16.44 -0.32
CA ARG A 28 14.85 -16.44 -1.64
C ARG A 28 14.84 -15.01 -2.16
N PHE A 29 15.97 -14.56 -2.70
CA PHE A 29 16.13 -13.19 -3.18
C PHE A 29 16.72 -13.19 -4.59
N ALA A 30 16.35 -12.18 -5.36
CA ALA A 30 16.92 -11.87 -6.66
C ALA A 30 17.46 -10.44 -6.61
N VAL A 31 18.71 -10.31 -7.05
CA VAL A 31 19.44 -9.06 -7.12
C VAL A 31 19.74 -8.80 -8.59
N PRO A 32 19.24 -7.70 -9.21
CA PRO A 32 19.43 -7.44 -10.63
C PRO A 32 20.90 -7.32 -11.04
N ASP A 33 21.73 -6.69 -10.19
CA ASP A 33 23.17 -6.56 -10.39
C ASP A 33 23.91 -6.86 -9.09
N ALA A 34 24.43 -8.08 -8.97
CA ALA A 34 25.14 -8.53 -7.76
C ALA A 34 26.45 -7.76 -7.50
N ARG A 35 27.07 -7.14 -8.53
CA ARG A 35 28.33 -6.40 -8.38
C ARG A 35 28.11 -5.00 -7.83
N ARG A 36 26.95 -4.40 -8.11
CA ARG A 36 26.57 -3.06 -7.63
C ARG A 36 25.67 -3.08 -6.41
N PHE A 37 25.21 -4.27 -6.01
CA PHE A 37 24.30 -4.40 -4.89
C PHE A 37 24.96 -4.07 -3.56
N ARG A 38 24.38 -3.08 -2.90
CA ARG A 38 24.73 -2.61 -1.56
C ARG A 38 23.48 -2.62 -0.70
N SER A 39 23.57 -3.18 0.48
CA SER A 39 22.50 -3.06 1.48
C SER A 39 23.07 -3.00 2.88
N THR A 40 22.46 -2.16 3.69
CA THR A 40 22.84 -1.93 5.08
C THR A 40 21.61 -2.08 5.95
N TRP A 41 21.78 -2.74 7.08
CA TRP A 41 20.82 -2.68 8.17
C TRP A 41 21.50 -2.16 9.41
N ARG A 42 20.89 -1.16 10.04
CA ARG A 42 21.24 -0.72 11.38
C ARG A 42 20.02 -0.85 12.26
N GLY A 43 20.17 -1.43 13.44
CA GLY A 43 19.03 -1.60 14.32
C GLY A 43 19.40 -2.23 15.63
N LEU A 44 18.47 -2.19 16.56
CA LEU A 44 18.63 -2.75 17.89
C LEU A 44 17.30 -3.25 18.41
N VAL A 45 17.37 -4.02 19.48
CA VAL A 45 16.20 -4.41 20.26
C VAL A 45 16.12 -3.48 21.46
N VAL A 46 15.01 -2.76 21.57
CA VAL A 46 14.68 -1.89 22.69
C VAL A 46 13.49 -2.49 23.40
N ASP A 47 13.68 -2.97 24.63
CA ASP A 47 12.56 -3.37 25.46
C ASP A 47 11.69 -4.48 24.83
N GLY A 48 12.33 -5.34 24.02
CA GLY A 48 11.73 -6.42 23.23
C GLY A 48 11.18 -6.00 21.85
N VAL A 49 11.12 -4.71 21.54
CA VAL A 49 10.74 -4.18 20.23
C VAL A 49 11.98 -4.06 19.35
N GLN A 50 11.95 -4.65 18.16
CA GLN A 50 13.04 -4.51 17.21
C GLN A 50 12.79 -3.26 16.36
N ILE A 51 13.74 -2.33 16.39
CA ILE A 51 13.75 -1.14 15.53
C ILE A 51 14.96 -1.19 14.62
N GLY A 52 14.83 -0.63 13.43
CA GLY A 52 15.97 -0.47 12.57
C GLY A 52 15.64 0.25 11.27
N GLU A 53 16.71 0.58 10.58
CA GLU A 53 16.68 1.15 9.26
C GLU A 53 17.34 0.16 8.30
N TRP A 54 16.67 -0.03 7.17
CA TRP A 54 17.16 -0.80 6.05
C TRP A 54 17.39 0.13 4.87
N SER A 55 18.63 0.23 4.40
CA SER A 55 18.94 0.83 3.10
C SER A 55 19.35 -0.25 2.13
N THR A 56 18.84 -0.21 0.90
CA THR A 56 19.15 -1.24 -0.09
C THR A 56 19.15 -0.71 -1.51
N SER A 57 20.05 -1.25 -2.32
CA SER A 57 19.96 -1.26 -3.78
C SER A 57 18.76 -2.12 -4.22
N PRO A 58 18.35 -2.06 -5.50
CA PRO A 58 17.24 -2.87 -6.00
C PRO A 58 17.38 -4.35 -5.66
N ILE A 59 16.30 -4.93 -5.12
CA ILE A 59 16.24 -6.32 -4.67
C ILE A 59 14.79 -6.79 -4.66
N SER A 60 14.55 -8.04 -5.03
CA SER A 60 13.26 -8.68 -4.81
C SER A 60 13.43 -9.98 -4.05
N GLY A 61 12.37 -10.44 -3.41
CA GLY A 61 12.41 -11.71 -2.72
C GLY A 61 11.16 -12.04 -1.95
N ALA A 62 11.25 -13.10 -1.16
CA ALA A 62 10.20 -13.54 -0.27
C ALA A 62 10.78 -13.78 1.12
N GLN A 63 10.29 -13.04 2.10
CA GLN A 63 10.52 -13.32 3.51
C GLN A 63 9.65 -14.52 3.93
N ARG A 64 10.25 -15.54 4.53
CA ARG A 64 9.51 -16.66 5.10
C ARG A 64 8.77 -16.23 6.37
N PRO A 65 7.59 -16.82 6.64
CA PRO A 65 6.92 -16.70 7.94
C PRO A 65 7.86 -17.01 9.09
N ARG A 66 7.85 -16.18 10.13
CA ARG A 66 8.51 -16.52 11.39
C ARG A 66 7.52 -17.31 12.26
N ARG A 67 7.55 -18.64 12.17
CA ARG A 67 6.63 -19.56 12.89
C ARG A 67 6.61 -19.33 14.41
N ASP A 68 7.70 -18.81 14.98
CA ASP A 68 7.89 -18.70 16.42
C ASP A 68 7.67 -17.27 16.94
N ALA A 69 7.38 -16.31 16.05
CA ALA A 69 7.26 -14.89 16.37
C ALA A 69 6.08 -14.27 15.62
N ALA A 70 4.86 -14.48 16.14
CA ALA A 70 3.74 -13.60 15.82
C ALA A 70 4.17 -12.17 16.19
N ALA A 71 4.32 -11.31 15.20
CA ALA A 71 4.75 -9.93 15.36
C ALA A 71 4.11 -9.07 14.28
N VAL A 72 3.86 -7.81 14.60
CA VAL A 72 3.35 -6.81 13.66
C VAL A 72 4.48 -5.84 13.34
N MET A 73 4.58 -5.49 12.07
CA MET A 73 5.61 -4.58 11.56
C MET A 73 4.97 -3.29 11.08
N LEU A 74 5.51 -2.17 11.54
CA LEU A 74 5.32 -0.87 10.90
C LEU A 74 6.54 -0.59 10.02
N VAL A 75 6.30 -0.28 8.75
CA VAL A 75 7.33 0.03 7.76
C VAL A 75 7.05 1.41 7.17
N HIS A 76 7.94 2.36 7.47
CA HIS A 76 7.94 3.69 6.89
C HIS A 76 8.93 3.73 5.72
N VAL A 77 8.48 4.14 4.55
CA VAL A 77 9.37 4.36 3.40
C VAL A 77 9.92 5.78 3.48
N ALA A 78 11.15 5.93 3.97
CA ALA A 78 11.78 7.23 4.13
C ALA A 78 12.27 7.79 2.79
N GLU A 79 12.79 6.93 1.91
CA GLU A 79 13.26 7.28 0.56
C GLU A 79 13.01 6.13 -0.41
N GLY A 80 12.71 6.46 -1.68
CA GLY A 80 12.47 5.48 -2.74
C GLY A 80 11.09 4.83 -2.64
N SER A 81 11.04 3.53 -2.94
CA SER A 81 9.80 2.75 -3.01
C SER A 81 10.00 1.27 -2.73
N MET A 82 8.93 0.61 -2.29
CA MET A 82 8.85 -0.84 -2.09
C MET A 82 7.49 -1.31 -2.56
N ARG A 83 7.47 -2.40 -3.31
CA ARG A 83 6.28 -3.18 -3.59
C ARG A 83 6.28 -4.42 -2.73
N TYR A 84 5.14 -4.77 -2.15
CA TYR A 84 4.98 -6.05 -1.47
C TYR A 84 3.68 -6.73 -1.88
N TRP A 85 3.60 -8.04 -1.67
CA TRP A 85 2.40 -8.80 -1.96
C TRP A 85 1.76 -9.35 -0.69
N SER A 86 0.45 -9.13 -0.57
CA SER A 86 -0.41 -9.69 0.46
C SER A 86 -1.62 -10.35 -0.19
N ASP A 87 -1.93 -11.59 0.19
CA ASP A 87 -3.08 -12.32 -0.36
C ASP A 87 -3.12 -12.30 -1.91
N GLY A 88 -1.94 -12.38 -2.54
CA GLY A 88 -1.78 -12.31 -4.00
C GLY A 88 -1.84 -10.90 -4.63
N ARG A 89 -2.16 -9.86 -3.85
CA ARG A 89 -2.26 -8.45 -4.30
C ARG A 89 -0.95 -7.72 -4.16
N ALA A 90 -0.58 -6.90 -5.14
CA ALA A 90 0.57 -6.00 -5.05
C ALA A 90 0.18 -4.67 -4.37
N VAL A 91 0.93 -4.25 -3.37
CA VAL A 91 0.77 -2.95 -2.70
C VAL A 91 2.04 -2.13 -2.90
N ASP A 92 1.86 -0.90 -3.38
CA ASP A 92 2.94 0.05 -3.61
C ASP A 92 3.13 0.97 -2.39
N ALA A 93 4.31 0.88 -1.79
CA ALA A 93 4.79 1.75 -0.73
C ALA A 93 5.78 2.76 -1.32
N ARG A 94 5.55 4.04 -1.06
CA ARG A 94 6.29 5.16 -1.65
C ARG A 94 6.79 6.08 -0.55
N THR A 95 7.77 6.92 -0.86
CA THR A 95 8.31 7.89 0.08
C THR A 95 7.21 8.62 0.88
N GLY A 96 7.32 8.59 2.21
CA GLY A 96 6.39 9.19 3.16
C GLY A 96 5.20 8.33 3.55
N THR A 97 5.03 7.13 3.00
CA THR A 97 3.94 6.22 3.41
C THR A 97 4.36 5.29 4.54
N LEU A 98 3.37 4.93 5.37
CA LEU A 98 3.51 3.97 6.46
C LEU A 98 2.67 2.74 6.15
N HIS A 99 3.22 1.56 6.43
CA HIS A 99 2.59 0.28 6.13
C HIS A 99 2.61 -0.63 7.34
N LEU A 100 1.48 -1.30 7.58
CA LEU A 100 1.37 -2.35 8.57
C LEU A 100 1.49 -3.69 7.85
N LEU A 101 2.42 -4.55 8.29
CA LEU A 101 2.64 -5.89 7.75
C LEU A 101 2.66 -6.92 8.90
N SER A 102 1.97 -8.03 8.74
CA SER A 102 2.07 -9.18 9.66
C SER A 102 3.31 -10.02 9.37
N ALA A 103 4.16 -10.27 10.38
CA ALA A 103 5.34 -11.13 10.25
C ALA A 103 5.02 -12.64 10.28
N ALA A 104 3.76 -12.99 10.56
CA ALA A 104 3.27 -14.37 10.49
C ALA A 104 3.05 -14.82 9.04
N ASP A 105 3.00 -13.89 8.09
CA ASP A 105 2.71 -14.16 6.69
C ASP A 105 3.98 -14.25 5.84
N GLN A 106 3.88 -14.95 4.71
CA GLN A 106 4.94 -14.89 3.70
C GLN A 106 4.84 -13.55 2.98
N ILE A 107 5.78 -12.65 3.21
CA ILE A 107 5.82 -11.35 2.54
C ILE A 107 6.73 -11.47 1.33
N ARG A 108 6.14 -11.43 0.13
CA ARG A 108 6.92 -11.19 -1.10
C ARG A 108 7.10 -9.69 -1.26
N PHE A 109 8.26 -9.27 -1.77
CA PHE A 109 8.54 -7.87 -2.00
C PHE A 109 9.49 -7.65 -3.17
N ALA A 110 9.47 -6.42 -3.68
CA ALA A 110 10.39 -5.89 -4.66
C ALA A 110 10.70 -4.44 -4.32
N VAL A 111 11.97 -4.10 -4.29
CA VAL A 111 12.49 -2.75 -4.14
C VAL A 111 13.07 -2.39 -5.51
N PRO A 112 12.37 -1.60 -6.34
CA PRO A 112 12.75 -1.39 -7.73
C PRO A 112 13.91 -0.39 -7.91
N GLU A 113 14.13 0.46 -6.91
CA GLU A 113 15.12 1.55 -6.91
C GLU A 113 15.85 1.63 -5.55
N PRO A 114 17.02 2.28 -5.46
CA PRO A 114 17.66 2.52 -4.17
C PRO A 114 16.68 3.15 -3.17
N SER A 115 16.49 2.49 -2.03
CA SER A 115 15.44 2.87 -1.08
C SER A 115 15.93 2.77 0.37
N ARG A 116 15.32 3.57 1.24
CA ARG A 116 15.56 3.57 2.69
C ARG A 116 14.23 3.41 3.42
N MET A 117 14.14 2.41 4.29
CA MET A 117 12.95 2.12 5.08
C MET A 117 13.28 2.05 6.57
N ILE A 118 12.42 2.63 7.39
CA ILE A 118 12.46 2.49 8.84
C ILE A 118 11.43 1.43 9.22
N ARG A 119 11.86 0.45 10.02
CA ARG A 119 11.03 -0.68 10.43
C ARG A 119 10.97 -0.77 11.95
N VAL A 120 9.76 -0.90 12.46
CA VAL A 120 9.47 -1.21 13.86
C VAL A 120 8.73 -2.53 13.89
N THR A 121 9.24 -3.52 14.63
CA THR A 121 8.63 -4.84 14.78
C THR A 121 8.27 -5.06 16.24
N VAL A 122 6.96 -5.18 16.50
CA VAL A 122 6.40 -5.37 17.82
C VAL A 122 5.95 -6.82 17.98
N PRO A 123 6.53 -7.59 18.92
CA PRO A 123 6.04 -8.92 19.26
C PRO A 123 4.55 -8.90 19.64
N ALA A 124 3.78 -9.86 19.16
CA ALA A 124 2.34 -9.96 19.45
C ALA A 124 2.05 -10.12 20.94
N ALA A 125 3.00 -10.60 21.75
CA ALA A 125 2.87 -10.67 23.20
C ALA A 125 2.72 -9.28 23.86
N PHE A 126 3.12 -8.19 23.19
CA PHE A 126 2.96 -6.83 23.68
C PHE A 126 1.70 -6.14 23.18
N LEU A 127 0.96 -6.79 22.27
CA LEU A 127 -0.21 -6.20 21.63
C LEU A 127 -1.49 -6.63 22.33
N PRO A 128 -2.47 -5.71 22.49
CA PRO A 128 -3.82 -6.08 22.90
C PRO A 128 -4.44 -7.15 21.98
N GLN A 129 -5.38 -7.92 22.51
CA GLN A 129 -6.03 -8.99 21.74
C GLN A 129 -6.73 -8.46 20.48
N GLU A 130 -7.32 -7.28 20.57
CA GLU A 130 -8.05 -6.60 19.50
C GLU A 130 -7.11 -6.25 18.35
N VAL A 131 -5.95 -5.65 18.67
CA VAL A 131 -4.90 -5.35 17.70
C VAL A 131 -4.37 -6.62 17.06
N ARG A 132 -4.12 -7.68 17.84
CA ARG A 132 -3.65 -8.97 17.29
C ARG A 132 -4.66 -9.59 16.33
N ALA A 133 -5.94 -9.56 16.68
CA ALA A 133 -7.01 -10.10 15.85
C ALA A 133 -7.14 -9.30 14.55
N ALA A 134 -7.10 -7.97 14.64
CA ALA A 134 -7.27 -7.09 13.49
C ALA A 134 -6.00 -6.93 12.63
N THR A 135 -4.85 -7.41 13.09
CA THR A 135 -3.58 -7.43 12.32
C THR A 135 -3.25 -8.81 11.74
N SER A 136 -4.03 -9.85 12.08
CA SER A 136 -3.84 -11.20 11.53
C SER A 136 -4.22 -11.23 10.06
N GLY A 137 -3.23 -11.40 9.17
CA GLY A 137 -3.43 -11.31 7.72
C GLY A 137 -3.56 -9.89 7.18
N SER A 138 -3.46 -8.87 8.04
CA SER A 138 -3.56 -7.47 7.61
C SER A 138 -2.23 -7.00 7.09
N VAL A 139 -2.25 -6.54 5.84
CA VAL A 139 -1.10 -5.98 5.18
C VAL A 139 -1.56 -4.82 4.31
N GLY A 140 -1.18 -3.59 4.65
CA GLY A 140 -1.75 -2.43 3.99
C GLY A 140 -1.09 -1.13 4.37
N GLN A 141 -1.36 -0.10 3.57
CA GLN A 141 -1.00 1.26 3.93
C GLN A 141 -1.86 1.69 5.13
N VAL A 142 -1.21 2.35 6.09
CA VAL A 142 -1.87 2.98 7.24
C VAL A 142 -1.62 4.48 7.18
N PRO A 143 -2.53 5.29 7.73
CA PRO A 143 -2.36 6.74 7.73
C PRO A 143 -1.17 7.16 8.59
N VAL A 144 -0.60 8.30 8.21
CA VAL A 144 0.44 8.94 9.00
C VAL A 144 -0.26 9.87 9.99
N THR A 145 -0.34 9.43 11.26
CA THR A 145 -0.94 10.19 12.34
C THR A 145 0.14 10.91 13.15
N ARG A 146 -0.25 11.69 14.17
CA ARG A 146 0.71 12.29 15.10
C ARG A 146 1.45 11.23 15.91
N VAL A 147 0.79 10.12 16.24
CA VAL A 147 1.38 9.02 17.02
C VAL A 147 2.42 8.28 16.19
N THR A 148 2.10 7.93 14.95
CA THR A 148 3.05 7.24 14.06
C THR A 148 4.21 8.14 13.64
N SER A 149 3.96 9.43 13.41
CA SER A 149 5.03 10.40 13.14
C SER A 149 5.98 10.54 14.33
N GLY A 150 5.42 10.64 15.54
CA GLY A 150 6.20 10.66 16.78
C GLY A 150 7.03 9.40 16.96
N LEU A 151 6.48 8.23 16.62
CA LEU A 151 7.22 6.96 16.64
C LEU A 151 8.40 6.99 15.68
N THR A 152 8.18 7.39 14.43
CA THR A 152 9.24 7.48 13.41
C THR A 152 10.36 8.40 13.88
N SER A 153 10.05 9.60 14.36
CA SER A 153 11.06 10.54 14.87
C SER A 153 11.79 10.00 16.09
N LEU A 154 11.11 9.30 16.99
CA LEU A 154 11.74 8.67 18.14
C LEU A 154 12.70 7.55 17.72
N VAL A 155 12.30 6.73 16.76
CA VAL A 155 13.14 5.66 16.22
C VAL A 155 14.39 6.24 15.55
N GLU A 156 14.26 7.31 14.78
CA GLU A 156 15.41 8.00 14.18
C GLU A 156 16.38 8.51 15.24
N GLN A 157 15.88 9.11 16.33
CA GLN A 157 16.72 9.54 17.46
C GLN A 157 17.43 8.37 18.14
N VAL A 158 16.76 7.23 18.32
CA VAL A 158 17.37 6.04 18.94
C VAL A 158 18.38 5.37 18.00
N LEU A 159 18.17 5.47 16.68
CA LEU A 159 19.11 4.96 15.68
C LEU A 159 20.27 5.93 15.38
N ASP A 160 20.28 7.12 15.98
CA ASP A 160 21.37 8.09 15.83
C ASP A 160 22.68 7.51 16.41
N PRO A 161 23.77 7.43 15.61
CA PRO A 161 25.02 6.82 16.06
C PRO A 161 25.75 7.62 17.16
N MET A 162 25.48 8.92 17.28
CA MET A 162 26.17 9.81 18.22
C MET A 162 25.43 9.90 19.56
N PHE A 163 24.09 9.90 19.54
CA PHE A 163 23.26 10.22 20.71
C PHE A 163 22.22 9.13 21.05
N GLY A 164 22.05 8.14 20.18
CA GLY A 164 21.04 7.09 20.29
C GLY A 164 21.47 5.90 21.14
N GLY A 165 21.00 4.71 20.78
CA GLY A 165 21.30 3.44 21.44
C GLY A 165 20.22 2.95 22.41
N ALA A 166 20.31 1.67 22.79
CA ALA A 166 19.30 0.98 23.61
C ALA A 166 19.17 1.55 25.03
N SER A 167 20.23 2.20 25.52
CA SER A 167 20.26 2.83 26.85
C SER A 167 19.87 4.30 26.82
N SER A 168 19.58 4.87 25.64
CA SER A 168 19.21 6.28 25.52
C SER A 168 17.88 6.57 26.25
N PRO A 169 17.67 7.81 26.76
CA PRO A 169 16.39 8.19 27.34
C PRO A 169 15.21 7.99 26.36
N ALA A 170 15.44 8.21 25.07
CA ALA A 170 14.48 8.02 23.99
C ALA A 170 14.03 6.56 23.86
N ALA A 171 14.94 5.59 24.02
CA ALA A 171 14.65 4.17 23.92
C ALA A 171 13.52 3.72 24.88
N ARG A 172 13.44 4.31 26.08
CA ARG A 172 12.42 3.97 27.08
C ARG A 172 10.97 4.18 26.60
N ALA A 173 10.74 5.08 25.65
CA ALA A 173 9.41 5.37 25.13
C ALA A 173 9.03 4.53 23.90
N VAL A 174 9.99 3.85 23.26
CA VAL A 174 9.79 3.16 21.97
C VAL A 174 8.68 2.11 22.07
N ARG A 175 8.70 1.24 23.08
CA ARG A 175 7.68 0.18 23.21
C ARG A 175 6.28 0.75 23.36
N ALA A 176 6.10 1.68 24.30
CA ALA A 176 4.79 2.27 24.57
C ALA A 176 4.23 2.98 23.33
N LEU A 177 5.08 3.75 22.65
CA LEU A 177 4.66 4.49 21.45
C LEU A 177 4.43 3.58 20.25
N ALA A 178 5.18 2.49 20.12
CA ALA A 178 4.97 1.50 19.06
C ALA A 178 3.63 0.75 19.21
N VAL A 179 3.27 0.39 20.44
CA VAL A 179 1.95 -0.21 20.73
C VAL A 179 0.83 0.79 20.45
N ALA A 180 0.94 2.02 20.94
CA ALA A 180 -0.05 3.07 20.70
C ALA A 180 -0.21 3.38 19.20
N ALA A 181 0.89 3.43 18.44
CA ALA A 181 0.85 3.64 17.00
C ALA A 181 0.10 2.51 16.27
N LEU A 182 0.25 1.27 16.72
CA LEU A 182 -0.49 0.13 16.17
C LEU A 182 -1.97 0.18 16.53
N GLU A 183 -2.31 0.51 17.78
CA GLU A 183 -3.71 0.70 18.20
C GLU A 183 -4.41 1.80 17.38
N ASP A 184 -3.71 2.91 17.14
CA ASP A 184 -4.18 4.06 16.35
C ASP A 184 -4.34 3.71 14.86
N SER A 185 -3.43 2.89 14.32
CA SER A 185 -3.41 2.56 12.88
C SER A 185 -4.40 1.47 12.48
N VAL A 186 -4.75 0.55 13.38
CA VAL A 186 -5.50 -0.68 13.06
C VAL A 186 -6.91 -0.44 12.50
N PRO A 187 -7.75 0.44 13.09
CA PRO A 187 -9.10 0.69 12.57
C PRO A 187 -9.06 1.18 11.11
N GLU A 188 -8.19 2.15 10.82
CA GLU A 188 -8.06 2.76 9.49
C GLU A 188 -7.36 1.80 8.50
N ALA A 189 -6.43 0.95 8.98
CA ALA A 189 -5.81 -0.10 8.15
C ALA A 189 -6.85 -1.10 7.62
N ALA A 190 -7.77 -1.54 8.48
CA ALA A 190 -8.82 -2.48 8.11
C ALA A 190 -9.79 -1.87 7.09
N GLU A 191 -10.13 -0.58 7.26
CA GLU A 191 -10.96 0.15 6.29
C GLU A 191 -10.25 0.35 4.95
N HIS A 192 -8.96 0.69 4.97
CA HIS A 192 -8.17 0.88 3.75
C HIS A 192 -7.94 -0.42 2.98
N ASP A 193 -7.71 -1.53 3.70
CA ASP A 193 -7.62 -2.86 3.12
C ASP A 193 -8.97 -3.25 2.47
N LEU A 194 -10.08 -3.13 3.20
CA LEU A 194 -11.42 -3.38 2.65
C LEU A 194 -11.69 -2.53 1.40
N ARG A 195 -11.34 -1.24 1.41
CA ARG A 195 -11.47 -0.37 0.23
C ARG A 195 -10.71 -0.94 -0.95
N SER A 196 -9.46 -1.31 -0.73
CA SER A 196 -8.57 -1.88 -1.76
C SER A 196 -9.14 -3.18 -2.33
N GLN A 197 -9.66 -4.05 -1.47
CA GLN A 197 -10.32 -5.28 -1.89
C GLN A 197 -11.58 -5.00 -2.73
N ILE A 198 -12.38 -3.99 -2.39
CA ILE A 198 -13.55 -3.57 -3.17
C ILE A 198 -13.12 -2.98 -4.52
N LEU A 199 -12.08 -2.15 -4.57
CA LEU A 199 -11.54 -1.60 -5.82
C LEU A 199 -11.09 -2.73 -6.76
N ASP A 200 -10.38 -3.73 -6.25
CA ASP A 200 -9.99 -4.91 -7.05
C ASP A 200 -11.20 -5.73 -7.52
N HIS A 201 -12.23 -5.84 -6.69
CA HIS A 201 -13.49 -6.49 -7.09
C HIS A 201 -14.16 -5.71 -8.22
N ILE A 202 -14.17 -4.38 -8.15
CA ILE A 202 -14.68 -3.53 -9.23
C ILE A 202 -13.92 -3.79 -10.53
N GLU A 203 -12.58 -3.74 -10.50
CA GLU A 203 -11.74 -3.94 -11.69
C GLU A 203 -12.00 -5.30 -12.37
N ARG A 204 -12.19 -6.36 -11.59
CA ARG A 204 -12.45 -7.71 -12.13
C ARG A 204 -13.83 -7.89 -12.73
N HIS A 205 -14.82 -7.11 -12.29
CA HIS A 205 -16.22 -7.23 -12.71
C HIS A 205 -16.70 -6.01 -13.49
N LEU A 206 -15.78 -5.21 -14.02
CA LEU A 206 -16.09 -3.89 -14.59
C LEU A 206 -17.08 -3.95 -15.76
N ALA A 207 -17.04 -5.04 -16.53
CA ALA A 207 -17.92 -5.31 -17.67
C ALA A 207 -19.28 -5.90 -17.28
N ASP A 208 -19.47 -6.30 -16.03
CA ASP A 208 -20.76 -6.79 -15.52
C ASP A 208 -21.72 -5.60 -15.33
N PRO A 209 -22.86 -5.53 -16.03
CA PRO A 209 -23.83 -4.45 -15.87
C PRO A 209 -24.47 -4.39 -14.47
N ASP A 210 -24.51 -5.52 -13.75
CA ASP A 210 -25.08 -5.61 -12.40
C ASP A 210 -24.09 -5.20 -11.29
N LEU A 211 -22.84 -4.89 -11.66
CA LEU A 211 -21.86 -4.32 -10.73
C LEU A 211 -22.30 -2.92 -10.27
N GLY A 212 -22.52 -2.80 -8.96
CA GLY A 212 -22.97 -1.58 -8.29
C GLY A 212 -22.81 -1.67 -6.76
N PRO A 213 -23.19 -0.61 -6.02
CA PRO A 213 -23.02 -0.57 -4.56
C PRO A 213 -23.66 -1.76 -3.82
N GLN A 214 -24.86 -2.19 -4.26
CA GLN A 214 -25.62 -3.26 -3.66
C GLN A 214 -24.99 -4.64 -3.91
N SER A 215 -24.54 -4.91 -5.14
CA SER A 215 -23.86 -6.18 -5.46
C SER A 215 -22.51 -6.29 -4.76
N ILE A 216 -21.78 -5.16 -4.61
CA ILE A 216 -20.56 -5.10 -3.78
C ILE A 216 -20.88 -5.41 -2.31
N ALA A 217 -21.90 -4.76 -1.73
CA ALA A 217 -22.29 -5.00 -0.34
C ALA A 217 -22.59 -6.49 -0.10
N ALA A 218 -23.34 -7.12 -1.01
CA ALA A 218 -23.66 -8.54 -0.97
C ALA A 218 -22.42 -9.43 -1.11
N ALA A 219 -21.50 -9.12 -2.04
CA ALA A 219 -20.29 -9.89 -2.28
C ALA A 219 -19.32 -9.91 -1.07
N PHE A 220 -19.29 -8.82 -0.30
CA PHE A 220 -18.41 -8.67 0.87
C PHE A 220 -19.10 -8.91 2.21
N GLY A 221 -20.41 -9.19 2.22
CA GLY A 221 -21.17 -9.44 3.45
C GLY A 221 -21.27 -8.21 4.38
N ILE A 222 -21.21 -7.00 3.82
CA ILE A 222 -21.22 -5.73 4.57
C ILE A 222 -22.48 -4.92 4.25
N SER A 223 -22.82 -3.96 5.11
CA SER A 223 -23.94 -3.06 4.85
C SER A 223 -23.63 -2.09 3.70
N LEU A 224 -24.65 -1.69 2.93
CA LEU A 224 -24.52 -0.65 1.91
C LEU A 224 -23.98 0.67 2.49
N ARG A 225 -24.39 1.00 3.72
CA ARG A 225 -23.88 2.15 4.47
C ARG A 225 -22.36 2.07 4.65
N TRP A 226 -21.84 0.89 4.93
CA TRP A 226 -20.42 0.65 5.11
C TRP A 226 -19.64 0.78 3.80
N VAL A 227 -20.19 0.30 2.67
CA VAL A 227 -19.61 0.52 1.34
C VAL A 227 -19.46 2.03 1.06
N HIS A 228 -20.50 2.81 1.33
CA HIS A 228 -20.43 4.26 1.16
C HIS A 228 -19.43 4.92 2.11
N HIS A 229 -19.37 4.49 3.37
CA HIS A 229 -18.43 5.01 4.36
C HIS A 229 -16.98 4.86 3.90
N VAL A 230 -16.59 3.65 3.48
CA VAL A 230 -15.24 3.31 3.06
C VAL A 230 -14.82 4.04 1.76
N PHE A 231 -15.78 4.44 0.92
CA PHE A 231 -15.50 5.22 -0.30
C PHE A 231 -15.53 6.75 -0.09
N ASN A 232 -16.03 7.24 1.05
CA ASN A 232 -16.22 8.68 1.28
C ASN A 232 -14.94 9.48 1.60
N VAL A 233 -13.76 8.86 1.55
CA VAL A 233 -12.47 9.48 1.90
C VAL A 233 -12.17 10.74 1.06
N ASP A 234 -12.62 10.77 -0.20
CA ASP A 234 -12.36 11.89 -1.13
C ASP A 234 -13.66 12.51 -1.72
N GLY A 235 -14.81 12.26 -1.08
CA GLY A 235 -16.13 12.70 -1.60
C GLY A 235 -16.61 11.97 -2.87
N ALA A 236 -15.89 10.93 -3.31
CA ALA A 236 -16.26 10.11 -4.45
C ALA A 236 -17.13 8.91 -4.02
N SER A 237 -18.30 8.73 -4.62
CA SER A 237 -19.11 7.53 -4.39
C SER A 237 -18.54 6.32 -5.13
N VAL A 238 -18.76 5.11 -4.59
CA VAL A 238 -18.40 3.86 -5.28
C VAL A 238 -19.04 3.75 -6.68
N ALA A 239 -20.27 4.23 -6.83
CA ALA A 239 -20.98 4.26 -8.11
C ALA A 239 -20.31 5.21 -9.12
N ARG A 240 -19.83 6.37 -8.66
CA ARG A 240 -19.04 7.30 -9.46
C ARG A 240 -17.73 6.63 -9.89
N HIS A 241 -17.03 5.98 -8.96
CA HIS A 241 -15.79 5.26 -9.27
C HIS A 241 -16.00 4.19 -10.37
N ILE A 242 -17.00 3.32 -10.22
CA ILE A 242 -17.33 2.29 -11.24
C ILE A 242 -17.59 2.94 -12.61
N ARG A 243 -18.40 4.00 -12.64
CA ARG A 243 -18.73 4.71 -13.88
C ARG A 243 -17.48 5.30 -14.55
N GLU A 244 -16.62 5.97 -13.79
CA GLU A 244 -15.40 6.57 -14.31
C GLU A 244 -14.45 5.50 -14.87
N ARG A 245 -14.26 4.39 -14.17
CA ARG A 245 -13.45 3.27 -14.65
C ARG A 245 -14.02 2.65 -15.94
N ARG A 246 -15.35 2.48 -16.03
CA ARG A 246 -16.01 1.99 -17.26
C ARG A 246 -15.77 2.93 -18.44
N LEU A 247 -15.79 4.25 -18.20
CA LEU A 247 -15.47 5.24 -19.24
C LEU A 247 -14.00 5.21 -19.65
N ASP A 248 -13.07 5.03 -18.71
CA ASP A 248 -11.64 4.87 -19.00
C ASP A 248 -11.38 3.63 -19.85
N MET A 249 -12.09 2.52 -19.59
CA MET A 249 -12.02 1.31 -20.42
C MET A 249 -12.52 1.55 -21.85
N VAL A 250 -13.58 2.35 -22.03
CA VAL A 250 -14.05 2.77 -23.37
C VAL A 250 -12.99 3.63 -24.05
N ALA A 251 -12.42 4.62 -23.37
CA ALA A 251 -11.37 5.47 -23.93
C ALA A 251 -10.14 4.66 -24.36
N ALA A 252 -9.68 3.73 -23.52
CA ALA A 252 -8.57 2.82 -23.85
C ALA A 252 -8.89 1.95 -25.09
N THR A 253 -10.12 1.45 -25.19
CA THR A 253 -10.57 0.69 -26.36
C THR A 253 -10.46 1.54 -27.64
N LEU A 254 -10.95 2.78 -27.60
CA LEU A 254 -10.91 3.71 -28.74
C LEU A 254 -9.48 4.10 -29.15
N GLN A 255 -8.54 4.12 -28.22
CA GLN A 255 -7.12 4.39 -28.50
C GLN A 255 -6.41 3.17 -29.11
N SER A 256 -6.80 1.96 -28.72
CA SER A 256 -6.16 0.71 -29.16
C SER A 256 -6.68 0.16 -30.49
N ASP A 257 -7.95 0.41 -30.82
CA ASP A 257 -8.60 -0.10 -32.03
C ASP A 257 -8.90 1.02 -33.01
N ARG A 258 -8.26 0.98 -34.17
CA ARG A 258 -8.47 1.95 -35.27
C ARG A 258 -9.82 1.76 -35.97
N ARG A 259 -10.50 0.62 -35.77
CA ARG A 259 -11.85 0.39 -36.29
C ARG A 259 -12.85 0.90 -35.27
N PHE A 260 -13.55 1.98 -35.61
CA PHE A 260 -14.56 2.58 -34.74
C PHE A 260 -15.65 1.54 -34.36
N PRO A 261 -15.69 1.05 -33.10
CA PRO A 261 -16.64 0.00 -32.73
C PRO A 261 -18.06 0.58 -32.66
N ARG A 262 -19.08 -0.26 -32.91
CA ARG A 262 -20.47 0.16 -32.69
C ARG A 262 -20.67 0.57 -31.23
N ILE A 263 -21.30 1.72 -30.99
CA ILE A 263 -21.48 2.26 -29.63
C ILE A 263 -22.25 1.28 -28.72
N GLY A 264 -23.22 0.53 -29.26
CA GLY A 264 -23.90 -0.53 -28.50
C GLY A 264 -22.94 -1.61 -27.99
N ALA A 265 -22.02 -2.07 -28.85
CA ALA A 265 -21.01 -3.04 -28.46
C ALA A 265 -19.99 -2.45 -27.46
N LEU A 266 -19.70 -1.14 -27.52
CA LEU A 266 -18.91 -0.47 -26.49
C LEU A 266 -19.65 -0.45 -25.14
N ALA A 267 -20.94 -0.14 -25.14
CA ALA A 267 -21.76 -0.13 -23.92
C ALA A 267 -21.80 -1.51 -23.26
N GLU A 268 -22.08 -2.57 -24.03
CA GLU A 268 -22.11 -3.95 -23.54
C GLU A 268 -20.77 -4.38 -22.95
N ARG A 269 -19.65 -4.19 -23.69
CA ARG A 269 -18.31 -4.57 -23.20
C ARG A 269 -17.84 -3.76 -21.99
N SER A 270 -18.45 -2.60 -21.76
CA SER A 270 -18.12 -1.73 -20.63
C SER A 270 -19.16 -1.71 -19.52
N GLY A 271 -20.12 -2.64 -19.53
CA GLY A 271 -21.09 -2.78 -18.44
C GLY A 271 -22.09 -1.62 -18.33
N PHE A 272 -22.29 -0.82 -19.39
CA PHE A 272 -23.38 0.15 -19.44
C PHE A 272 -24.66 -0.53 -19.91
N ALA A 273 -25.75 -0.39 -19.13
CA ALA A 273 -27.04 -0.99 -19.46
C ALA A 273 -27.66 -0.46 -20.76
N ALA A 274 -27.29 0.74 -21.19
CA ALA A 274 -27.80 1.35 -22.43
C ALA A 274 -26.80 2.29 -23.09
N ARG A 275 -26.90 2.41 -24.42
CA ARG A 275 -26.11 3.34 -25.25
C ARG A 275 -26.20 4.78 -24.75
N ASP A 276 -27.39 5.24 -24.39
CA ASP A 276 -27.63 6.63 -23.99
C ASP A 276 -26.99 6.97 -22.65
N GLN A 277 -26.83 5.98 -21.76
CA GLN A 277 -26.10 6.17 -20.51
C GLN A 277 -24.61 6.37 -20.78
N LEU A 278 -24.03 5.50 -21.63
CA LEU A 278 -22.63 5.61 -22.04
C LEU A 278 -22.35 6.96 -22.71
N THR A 279 -23.14 7.36 -23.71
CA THR A 279 -22.88 8.58 -24.49
C THR A 279 -22.93 9.84 -23.62
N ARG A 280 -23.92 9.97 -22.74
CA ARG A 280 -24.03 11.10 -21.81
C ARG A 280 -22.87 11.14 -20.83
N ALA A 281 -22.56 10.01 -20.19
CA ALA A 281 -21.49 9.92 -19.20
C ALA A 281 -20.11 10.18 -19.83
N PHE A 282 -19.87 9.68 -21.05
CA PHE A 282 -18.62 9.92 -21.77
C PHE A 282 -18.45 11.39 -22.13
N LYS A 283 -19.51 12.04 -22.65
CA LYS A 283 -19.48 13.47 -22.94
C LYS A 283 -19.24 14.32 -21.70
N ALA A 284 -19.82 13.94 -20.56
CA ALA A 284 -19.58 14.63 -19.29
C ALA A 284 -18.13 14.49 -18.82
N ARG A 285 -17.52 13.30 -18.94
CA ARG A 285 -16.14 13.05 -18.51
C ARG A 285 -15.08 13.66 -19.44
N TYR A 286 -15.28 13.60 -20.75
CA TYR A 286 -14.24 13.99 -21.73
C TYR A 286 -14.55 15.29 -22.48
N GLY A 287 -15.72 15.91 -22.24
CA GLY A 287 -16.14 17.15 -22.91
C GLY A 287 -16.48 16.99 -24.39
N MET A 288 -16.48 15.76 -24.91
CA MET A 288 -16.72 15.47 -26.32
C MET A 288 -17.41 14.13 -26.52
N THR A 289 -18.00 13.93 -27.69
CA THR A 289 -18.64 12.67 -28.06
C THR A 289 -17.61 11.56 -28.27
N ILE A 290 -18.07 10.31 -28.20
CA ILE A 290 -17.24 9.12 -28.46
C ILE A 290 -16.63 9.16 -29.87
N ALA A 291 -17.36 9.68 -30.86
CA ALA A 291 -16.87 9.83 -32.23
C ALA A 291 -15.70 10.82 -32.32
N GLU A 292 -15.87 12.03 -31.76
CA GLU A 292 -14.82 13.07 -31.72
C GLU A 292 -13.59 12.59 -30.93
N TYR A 293 -13.80 11.83 -29.85
CA TYR A 293 -12.69 11.25 -29.08
C TYR A 293 -11.88 10.25 -29.91
N ALA A 294 -12.56 9.36 -30.64
CA ALA A 294 -11.90 8.36 -31.46
C ALA A 294 -11.11 8.97 -32.63
N GLU A 295 -11.63 10.02 -33.26
CA GLU A 295 -10.93 10.77 -34.30
C GLU A 295 -9.60 11.35 -33.76
N ARG A 296 -9.66 12.06 -32.63
CA ARG A 296 -8.47 12.63 -31.97
C ARG A 296 -7.47 11.59 -31.48
N ALA A 297 -7.97 10.46 -30.97
CA ALA A 297 -7.12 9.34 -30.60
C ALA A 297 -6.38 8.76 -31.82
N GLY A 298 -7.06 8.68 -32.98
CA GLY A 298 -6.47 8.27 -34.25
C GLY A 298 -5.36 9.20 -34.78
N GLU A 299 -5.45 10.48 -34.45
CA GLU A 299 -4.43 11.51 -34.74
C GLU A 299 -3.22 11.48 -33.77
N GLY A 300 -3.22 10.57 -32.79
CA GLY A 300 -2.16 10.45 -31.79
C GLY A 300 -2.24 11.47 -30.65
N ARG A 301 -3.38 12.14 -30.48
CA ARG A 301 -3.62 13.14 -29.42
C ARG A 301 -4.82 12.75 -28.55
N PRO A 302 -4.72 11.71 -27.71
CA PRO A 302 -5.82 11.30 -26.84
C PRO A 302 -6.16 12.42 -25.85
N PRO A 303 -7.43 12.88 -25.81
CA PRO A 303 -7.86 13.87 -24.84
C PRO A 303 -7.81 13.32 -23.40
N ALA A 304 -7.36 14.16 -22.47
CA ALA A 304 -7.48 13.88 -21.05
C ALA A 304 -8.93 14.07 -20.57
N PRO A 305 -9.37 13.35 -19.51
CA PRO A 305 -10.62 13.66 -18.83
C PRO A 305 -10.67 15.11 -18.35
N LEU A 306 -11.86 15.70 -18.33
CA LEU A 306 -12.10 16.95 -17.63
C LEU A 306 -11.92 16.74 -16.12
N ALA A 307 -11.30 17.70 -15.43
CA ALA A 307 -11.24 17.70 -13.97
C ALA A 307 -12.68 17.72 -13.45
N GLY A 308 -13.10 16.63 -12.80
CA GLY A 308 -14.50 16.44 -12.44
C GLY A 308 -14.96 17.47 -11.42
N ASP A 309 -16.05 18.18 -11.71
CA ASP A 309 -16.74 19.00 -10.72
C ASP A 309 -17.14 18.12 -9.52
N GLY A 310 -16.74 18.58 -8.34
CA GLY A 310 -17.16 18.03 -7.06
C GLY A 310 -18.55 18.55 -6.70
N ALA A 311 -19.60 18.04 -7.32
CA ALA A 311 -20.97 18.11 -6.81
C ALA A 311 -21.93 17.39 -7.76
N GLU A 312 -22.32 16.15 -7.42
CA GLU A 312 -23.65 15.67 -7.78
C GLU A 312 -24.11 14.73 -6.67
N SER A 313 -24.81 15.32 -5.71
CA SER A 313 -25.59 14.65 -4.67
C SER A 313 -26.91 14.16 -5.26
N ALA A 314 -27.16 12.85 -5.18
CA ALA A 314 -28.48 12.23 -4.97
C ALA A 314 -28.29 10.75 -4.64
#